data_AF-A0A2Z5FYR7-F1
#
_entry.id   AF-A0A2Z5FYR7-F1
#
_cell.length_a   1.000
_cell.length_b   1.000
_cell.length_c   1.000
_cell.angle_alpha   90.00
_cell.angle_beta   90.00
_cell.angle_gamma   90.00
#
_symmetry.space_group_name_H-M   'P 1'
#
loop_
_entity.id
_entity.type
_entity.pdbx_description
1 polymer ?
#
loop_
_entity_poly.entity_id
_entity_poly.type
_entity_poly.pdbx_seq_one_letter_code
_entity_poly.pdbx_strand_id
1 'polypeptide(L)'
;MLQSAGYKVSTAMELAEAARILCSEKVGLSILCHTLSPEQRAKAIAKAEELRPHMKKLLLAAWSFPPVEGNPEEIFHTSAGPGALVAAVNRLMGGDGNTSNATSTLY
;
A
#
# COMPACT_ATOMS: atom_id res chain seq x y z
N MET A 1 -3.76 -4.25 15.36
CA MET A 1 -4.49 -3.02 14.94
C MET A 1 -5.28 -3.22 13.65
N LEU A 2 -4.69 -3.55 12.50
CA LEU A 2 -5.48 -3.85 11.28
C LEU A 2 -6.41 -5.05 11.47
N GLN A 3 -5.93 -6.13 12.09
CA GLN A 3 -6.78 -7.27 12.48
C GLN A 3 -7.92 -6.86 13.42
N SER A 4 -7.63 -5.99 14.38
CA SER A 4 -8.61 -5.43 15.31
C SER A 4 -9.66 -4.54 14.62
N ALA A 5 -9.33 -4.00 13.45
CA ALA A 5 -10.24 -3.25 12.59
C ALA A 5 -11.02 -4.15 11.61
N GLY A 6 -10.93 -5.48 11.74
CA GLY A 6 -11.68 -6.45 10.94
C GLY A 6 -10.98 -6.92 9.67
N TYR A 7 -9.75 -6.50 9.41
CA TYR A 7 -9.00 -6.95 8.24
C TYR A 7 -8.33 -8.30 8.48
N LYS A 8 -8.40 -9.21 7.51
CA LYS A 8 -7.50 -10.36 7.47
C LYS A 8 -6.11 -9.86 7.07
N VAL A 9 -5.12 -10.09 7.94
CA VAL A 9 -3.74 -9.65 7.71
C VAL A 9 -2.85 -10.86 7.63
N SER A 10 -2.09 -10.95 6.55
CA SER A 10 -1.04 -11.92 6.32
C SER A 10 0.28 -11.16 6.20
N THR A 11 1.32 -11.61 6.89
CA THR A 11 2.65 -10.99 6.89
C THR A 11 3.62 -11.88 6.14
N ALA A 12 4.54 -11.30 5.39
CA ALA A 12 5.65 -12.01 4.78
C ALA A 12 6.94 -11.25 5.01
N MET A 13 8.00 -11.96 5.37
CA MET A 13 9.35 -11.38 5.48
C MET A 13 10.17 -11.59 4.21
N GLU A 14 9.76 -12.55 3.38
CA GLU A 14 10.45 -12.91 2.15
C GLU A 14 9.53 -12.80 0.92
N LEU A 15 10.12 -12.46 -0.24
CA LEU A 15 9.41 -12.35 -1.51
C LEU A 15 8.71 -13.65 -1.92
N ALA A 16 9.32 -14.81 -1.65
CA ALA A 16 8.74 -16.11 -1.98
C ALA A 16 7.48 -16.41 -1.14
N GLU A 17 7.50 -16.05 0.15
CA GLU A 17 6.35 -16.16 1.04
C GLU A 17 5.22 -15.20 0.61
N ALA A 18 5.57 -13.95 0.28
CA ALA A 18 4.62 -12.98 -0.24
C ALA A 18 3.95 -13.48 -1.52
N ALA A 19 4.72 -14.04 -2.47
CA ALA A 19 4.17 -14.61 -3.69
C ALA A 19 3.21 -15.76 -3.42
N ARG A 20 3.54 -16.66 -2.47
CA ARG A 20 2.64 -17.75 -2.07
C ARG A 20 1.31 -17.22 -1.54
N ILE A 21 1.35 -16.23 -0.65
CA ILE A 21 0.13 -15.61 -0.08
C ILE A 21 -0.71 -14.97 -1.19
N LEU A 22 -0.09 -14.21 -2.10
CA LEU A 22 -0.79 -13.56 -3.22
C LEU A 22 -1.46 -14.55 -4.19
N CYS A 23 -0.87 -15.73 -4.34
CA CYS A 23 -1.43 -16.82 -5.14
C CYS A 23 -2.55 -17.56 -4.41
N SER A 24 -2.42 -17.81 -3.10
CA SER A 24 -3.39 -18.60 -2.32
C SER A 24 -4.57 -17.79 -1.79
N GLU A 25 -4.40 -16.49 -1.61
CA GLU A 25 -5.41 -15.62 -0.98
C GLU A 25 -5.87 -14.49 -1.92
N LYS A 26 -7.11 -14.04 -1.73
CA LYS A 26 -7.61 -12.82 -2.36
C LYS A 26 -7.17 -11.61 -1.54
N VAL A 27 -5.96 -11.14 -1.80
CA VAL A 27 -5.39 -9.95 -1.15
C VAL A 27 -5.84 -8.70 -1.91
N GLY A 28 -6.51 -7.76 -1.22
CA GLY A 28 -6.99 -6.51 -1.80
C GLY A 28 -6.01 -5.33 -1.66
N LEU A 29 -5.09 -5.42 -0.69
CA LEU A 29 -4.10 -4.39 -0.40
C LEU A 29 -2.78 -5.04 0.03
N SER A 30 -1.68 -4.57 -0.56
CA SER A 30 -0.33 -4.87 -0.10
C SER A 30 0.28 -3.66 0.60
N ILE A 31 0.93 -3.90 1.74
CA ILE A 31 1.63 -2.87 2.51
C ILE A 31 3.12 -3.20 2.49
N LEU A 32 3.91 -2.35 1.84
CA LEU A 32 5.36 -2.51 1.72
C LEU A 32 6.06 -1.75 2.84
N CYS A 33 6.99 -2.40 3.56
CA CYS A 33 7.67 -1.77 4.68
C CYS A 33 8.86 -0.92 4.23
N HIS A 34 9.17 0.12 5.01
CA HIS A 34 10.32 1.00 4.78
C HIS A 34 11.67 0.29 4.97
N THR A 35 11.69 -0.83 5.69
CA THR A 35 12.90 -1.63 5.92
C THR A 35 13.40 -2.36 4.67
N LEU A 36 12.59 -2.44 3.61
CA LEU A 36 12.99 -2.99 2.33
C LEU A 36 13.92 -2.01 1.59
N SER A 37 15.03 -2.54 1.07
CA SER A 37 15.89 -1.80 0.16
C SER A 37 15.12 -1.39 -1.10
N PRO A 38 15.58 -0.36 -1.84
CA PRO A 38 14.93 0.06 -3.08
C PRO A 38 14.75 -1.07 -4.09
N GLU A 39 15.77 -1.93 -4.27
CA GLU A 39 15.70 -3.09 -5.17
C GLU A 39 14.68 -4.14 -4.72
N GLN A 40 14.62 -4.44 -3.41
CA GLN A 40 13.64 -5.37 -2.87
C GLN A 40 12.22 -4.85 -3.05
N ARG A 41 12.03 -3.54 -2.90
CA ARG A 41 10.75 -2.86 -3.10
C ARG A 41 10.31 -2.91 -4.55
N ALA A 42 11.19 -2.57 -5.50
CA ALA A 42 10.89 -2.67 -6.92
C ALA A 42 10.50 -4.10 -7.32
N LYS A 43 11.25 -5.10 -6.84
CA LYS A 43 10.92 -6.53 -7.05
C LYS A 43 9.57 -6.91 -6.44
N ALA A 44 9.25 -6.44 -5.24
CA ALA A 44 7.99 -6.71 -4.58
C ALA A 44 6.80 -6.06 -5.30
N ILE A 45 6.95 -4.81 -5.75
CA ILE A 45 5.94 -4.10 -6.55
C ILE A 45 5.72 -4.83 -7.87
N ALA A 46 6.79 -5.10 -8.63
CA ALA A 46 6.68 -5.80 -9.91
C ALA A 46 6.03 -7.18 -9.75
N LYS A 47 6.38 -7.93 -8.70
CA LYS A 47 5.78 -9.24 -8.44
C LYS A 47 4.31 -9.14 -8.04
N ALA A 48 3.95 -8.13 -7.25
CA ALA A 48 2.56 -7.84 -6.89
C ALA A 48 1.73 -7.46 -8.13
N GLU A 49 2.28 -6.63 -9.03
CA GLU A 49 1.62 -6.25 -10.29
C GLU A 49 1.45 -7.43 -11.25
N GLU A 50 2.46 -8.30 -11.36
CA GLU A 50 2.40 -9.52 -12.17
C GLU A 50 1.30 -10.46 -11.67
N LEU A 51 1.22 -10.68 -10.35
CA LEU A 51 0.28 -11.65 -9.77
C LEU A 51 -1.13 -11.08 -9.61
N ARG A 52 -1.25 -9.77 -9.31
CA ARG A 52 -2.50 -9.10 -8.95
C ARG A 52 -2.46 -7.62 -9.39
N PRO A 53 -2.63 -7.32 -10.69
CA PRO A 53 -2.50 -5.95 -11.20
C PRO A 53 -3.55 -4.96 -10.63
N HIS A 54 -4.69 -5.46 -10.16
CA HIS A 54 -5.76 -4.66 -9.55
C HIS A 54 -5.62 -4.50 -8.03
N MET A 55 -4.57 -5.03 -7.42
CA MET A 55 -4.35 -4.93 -5.98
C MET A 55 -3.80 -3.55 -5.61
N LYS A 56 -4.36 -2.97 -4.56
CA LYS A 56 -3.89 -1.69 -4.04
C LYS A 56 -2.52 -1.83 -3.39
N LYS A 57 -1.72 -0.77 -3.46
CA LYS A 57 -0.33 -0.75 -2.97
C LYS A 57 -0.13 0.45 -2.07
N LEU A 58 0.16 0.19 -0.80
CA LEU A 58 0.53 1.19 0.20
C LEU A 58 2.00 1.02 0.57
N LEU A 59 2.78 2.10 0.51
CA LEU A 59 4.16 2.08 0.94
C LEU A 59 4.29 2.74 2.31
N LEU A 60 4.81 2.02 3.30
CA LEU A 60 5.24 2.62 4.56
C LEU A 60 6.62 3.25 4.35
N ALA A 61 6.74 4.54 4.64
CA ALA A 61 7.99 5.29 4.60
C ALA A 61 8.34 5.83 5.99
N ALA A 62 9.62 5.74 6.37
CA ALA A 62 10.15 6.59 7.44
C ALA A 62 10.37 8.03 6.93
N TRP A 63 10.60 9.00 7.82
CA TRP A 63 10.93 10.37 7.43
C TRP A 63 12.13 10.34 6.46
N SER A 64 11.98 10.93 5.27
CA SER A 64 13.00 10.99 4.19
C SER A 64 13.24 9.69 3.40
N PHE A 65 12.20 9.15 2.77
CA PHE A 65 12.40 8.17 1.69
C PHE A 65 12.70 8.86 0.35
N PRO A 66 13.71 8.39 -0.41
CA PRO A 66 13.87 8.80 -1.79
C PRO A 66 12.62 8.41 -2.61
N PRO A 67 12.35 9.12 -3.73
CA PRO A 67 11.27 8.77 -4.63
C PRO A 67 11.40 7.31 -5.04
N VAL A 68 10.31 6.56 -4.90
CA VAL A 68 10.27 5.15 -5.29
C VAL A 68 9.96 5.06 -6.78
N GLU A 69 10.78 4.33 -7.52
CA GLU A 69 10.41 3.90 -8.86
C GLU A 69 9.31 2.83 -8.77
N GLY A 70 8.15 3.15 -9.33
CA GLY A 70 6.89 2.39 -9.21
C GLY A 70 5.73 3.32 -8.85
N ASN A 71 4.49 2.90 -9.13
CA ASN A 71 3.28 3.65 -8.77
C ASN A 71 2.61 3.03 -7.54
N PRO A 72 3.08 3.30 -6.30
CA PRO A 72 2.25 3.07 -5.12
C PRO A 72 1.07 4.04 -5.17
N GLU A 73 -0.13 3.58 -4.83
CA GLU A 73 -1.31 4.46 -4.79
C GLU A 73 -1.22 5.46 -3.64
N GLU A 74 -0.56 5.10 -2.54
CA GLU A 74 -0.36 5.98 -1.40
C GLU A 74 0.97 5.68 -0.68
N ILE A 75 1.65 6.74 -0.21
CA ILE A 75 2.83 6.65 0.66
C ILE A 75 2.39 7.09 2.06
N PHE A 76 2.54 6.20 3.04
CA PHE A 76 2.20 6.46 4.43
C PHE A 76 3.45 6.63 5.28
N HIS A 77 3.54 7.78 5.95
CA HIS A 77 4.63 8.04 6.87
C HIS A 77 4.35 7.42 8.24
N THR A 78 5.24 6.54 8.69
CA THR A 78 5.07 5.80 9.96
C THR A 78 5.00 6.69 11.20
N SER A 79 5.45 7.95 11.11
CA SER A 79 5.34 8.96 12.16
C SER A 79 3.92 9.42 12.43
N ALA A 80 2.96 9.19 11.52
CA ALA A 80 1.55 9.55 11.70
C ALA A 80 0.81 8.64 12.71
N GLY A 81 1.45 7.57 13.17
CA GLY A 81 0.92 6.66 14.16
C GLY A 81 -0.11 5.66 13.60
N PRO A 82 -0.52 4.68 14.41
CA PRO A 82 -1.19 3.50 13.89
C PRO A 82 -2.70 3.72 13.62
N GLY A 83 -3.33 4.72 14.25
CA GLY A 83 -4.70 5.14 13.90
C GLY A 83 -4.80 5.74 12.49
N ALA A 84 -3.80 6.53 12.10
CA ALA A 84 -3.72 7.11 10.75
C ALA A 84 -3.50 6.02 9.69
N LEU A 85 -2.79 4.94 10.02
CA LEU A 85 -2.61 3.80 9.11
C LEU A 85 -3.94 3.09 8.84
N VAL A 86 -4.75 2.84 9.88
CA VAL A 86 -6.08 2.25 9.71
C VAL A 86 -6.97 3.15 8.84
N ALA A 87 -6.91 4.48 9.04
CA ALA A 87 -7.65 5.43 8.21
C ALA A 87 -7.19 5.40 6.74
N ALA A 88 -5.88 5.32 6.48
CA ALA A 88 -5.34 5.18 5.12
C ALA A 88 -5.80 3.88 4.44
N VAL A 89 -5.72 2.76 5.16
CA VAL A 89 -6.21 1.46 4.65
C VAL A 89 -7.72 1.52 4.36
N ASN A 90 -8.52 2.15 5.22
CA ASN A 90 -9.95 2.32 4.98
C ASN A 90 -10.25 3.17 3.74
N ARG A 91 -9.51 4.25 3.49
CA ARG A 91 -9.66 5.07 2.26
C ARG A 91 -9.36 4.24 1.02
N LEU A 92 -8.25 3.50 1.04
CA LEU A 92 -7.87 2.63 -0.07
C LEU A 92 -8.89 1.51 -0.27
N MET A 93 -9.38 0.86 0.78
CA MET A 93 -10.28 -0.30 0.66
C MET A 93 -11.77 0.05 0.47
N GLY A 94 -12.18 1.30 0.69
CA GLY A 94 -13.60 1.67 0.73
C GLY A 94 -13.98 3.11 0.39
N GLY A 95 -13.14 3.90 -0.31
CA GLY A 95 -13.46 5.31 -0.58
C GLY A 95 -13.20 5.81 -2.00
N ASP A 96 -14.12 5.49 -2.93
CA ASP A 96 -14.62 6.44 -3.94
C ASP A 96 -15.70 7.33 -3.28
N GLY A 97 -15.27 8.15 -2.32
CA GLY A 97 -16.13 9.07 -1.59
C GLY A 97 -15.83 10.52 -1.94
N ASN A 98 -16.14 10.93 -3.17
CA ASN A 98 -16.36 12.30 -3.62
C ASN A 98 -15.38 13.40 -3.14
N THR A 99 -14.50 13.87 -4.04
CA THR A 99 -14.10 15.30 -4.07
C THR A 99 -14.37 15.88 -5.46
N SER A 100 -15.65 16.04 -5.79
CA SER A 100 -16.09 17.08 -6.71
C SER A 100 -16.03 18.43 -5.98
N ASN A 101 -14.98 19.20 -6.26
CA ASN A 101 -14.86 20.68 -6.26
C ASN A 101 -13.39 21.05 -6.08
N ALA A 102 -12.81 22.07 -6.72
CA ALA A 102 -13.21 22.97 -7.80
C ALA A 102 -11.96 23.80 -8.11
N THR A 103 -11.63 24.05 -9.38
CA THR A 103 -11.19 25.40 -9.78
C THR A 103 -11.45 25.57 -11.27
N SER A 104 -12.60 26.18 -11.58
CA SER A 104 -12.71 27.00 -12.78
C SER A 104 -11.62 28.06 -12.71
N THR A 105 -10.78 28.17 -13.73
CA THR A 105 -10.14 29.44 -14.05
C THR A 105 -10.10 29.57 -15.56
N LEU A 106 -10.94 30.48 -16.03
CA LEU A 106 -10.93 31.10 -17.35
C LEU A 106 -9.53 31.64 -17.65
N TYR A 107 -9.04 31.42 -18.88
CA TYR A 107 -8.45 32.45 -19.73
C TYR A 107 -8.59 32.04 -21.19
#